data_AF-A0A1F0TRI8-F1
#
_entry.id   AF-A0A1F0TRI8-F1
#
_cell.length_a   1.000
_cell.length_b   1.000
_cell.length_c   1.000
_cell.angle_alpha   90.00
_cell.angle_beta   90.00
_cell.angle_gamma   90.00
#
_symmetry.space_group_name_H-M   'P 1'
#
loop_
_entity.id
_entity.type
_entity.pdbx_description
1 polymer ?
#
loop_
_entity_poly.entity_id
_entity_poly.type
_entity_poly.pdbx_seq_one_letter_code
_entity_poly.pdbx_strand_id
1 'polypeptide(L)'
;MNKHIKNGIISMMAWIMFLTILFGSYLYLTNSPFSYFVDEETGGFISGAFFLGWALVWFGIGRHYSIDYEAKKHIFIENHEGIDRSVVDKAFRKAYFSSVAKVLAIVCFISVPCYVAANVKGEPSFKDCMLIGMLMLASIVLYAYYKRNRAAGVTL
;
A
#
# COMPACT_ATOMS: atom_id res chain seq x y z
N MET A 1 19.54 10.59 -11.38
CA MET A 1 18.76 9.36 -11.10
C MET A 1 17.44 9.43 -11.86
N ASN A 2 17.06 8.36 -12.57
CA ASN A 2 15.80 8.30 -13.34
C ASN A 2 14.59 8.59 -12.42
N LYS A 3 13.68 9.48 -12.84
CA LYS A 3 12.49 9.90 -12.07
C LYS A 3 11.62 8.71 -11.64
N HIS A 4 11.45 7.71 -12.50
CA HIS A 4 10.65 6.52 -12.19
C HIS A 4 11.33 5.63 -11.15
N ILE A 5 12.66 5.54 -11.19
CA ILE A 5 13.44 4.85 -10.16
C ILE A 5 13.30 5.59 -8.83
N LYS A 6 13.39 6.92 -8.83
CA LYS A 6 13.17 7.75 -7.63
C LYS A 6 11.79 7.50 -7.02
N ASN A 7 10.74 7.47 -7.84
CA ASN A 7 9.37 7.23 -7.38
C ASN A 7 9.17 5.80 -6.85
N GLY A 8 9.81 4.81 -7.46
CA GLY A 8 9.88 3.45 -6.93
C GLY A 8 10.53 3.42 -5.54
N ILE A 9 11.67 4.10 -5.35
CA ILE A 9 12.35 4.18 -4.04
C ILE A 9 11.45 4.86 -3.01
N ILE A 10 10.79 5.96 -3.36
CA ILE A 10 9.86 6.66 -2.46
C ILE A 10 8.71 5.73 -2.03
N SER A 11 8.11 5.00 -2.97
CA SER A 11 7.05 4.03 -2.69
C SER A 11 7.54 2.94 -1.72
N MET A 12 8.71 2.38 -1.98
CA MET A 12 9.35 1.39 -1.11
C MET A 12 9.60 1.94 0.30
N MET A 13 10.19 3.13 0.42
CA MET A 13 10.48 3.76 1.71
C MET A 13 9.19 4.08 2.48
N ALA A 14 8.16 4.56 1.80
CA ALA A 14 6.86 4.82 2.41
C ALA A 14 6.24 3.52 2.95
N TRP A 15 6.35 2.42 2.20
CA TRP A 15 5.87 1.12 2.64
C TRP A 15 6.66 0.57 3.83
N ILE A 16 7.99 0.67 3.81
CA ILE A 16 8.84 0.26 4.92
C ILE A 16 8.48 1.05 6.18
N MET A 17 8.31 2.37 6.07
CA MET A 17 7.89 3.22 7.19
C MET A 17 6.53 2.80 7.75
N PHE A 18 5.57 2.49 6.87
CA PHE A 18 4.27 1.96 7.28
C PHE A 18 4.40 0.64 8.06
N LEU A 19 5.19 -0.31 7.56
CA LEU A 19 5.43 -1.58 8.27
C LEU A 19 6.12 -1.38 9.61
N THR A 20 7.10 -0.49 9.71
CA THR A 20 7.78 -0.17 10.96
C THR A 20 6.81 0.38 12.00
N ILE A 21 5.90 1.27 11.59
CA ILE A 21 4.87 1.81 12.50
C ILE A 21 3.88 0.71 12.90
N LEU A 22 3.42 -0.10 11.94
CA LEU A 22 2.45 -1.17 12.17
C LEU A 22 3.01 -2.24 13.13
N PHE A 23 4.17 -2.80 12.81
CA PHE A 23 4.81 -3.83 13.63
C PHE A 23 5.35 -3.27 14.93
N GLY A 24 5.88 -2.05 14.95
CA GLY A 24 6.29 -1.38 16.18
C GLY A 24 5.12 -1.16 17.13
N SER A 25 3.97 -0.72 16.61
CA SER A 25 2.75 -0.56 17.40
C SER A 25 2.24 -1.91 17.92
N TYR A 26 2.31 -2.97 17.11
CA TYR A 26 1.97 -4.32 17.54
C TYR A 26 2.83 -4.77 18.72
N LEU A 27 4.16 -4.73 18.60
CA LEU A 27 5.09 -5.14 19.67
C LEU A 27 4.85 -4.36 20.96
N TYR A 28 4.61 -3.06 20.84
CA TYR A 28 4.30 -2.20 21.98
C TYR A 28 3.00 -2.58 22.68
N LEU A 29 1.93 -2.85 21.92
CA LEU A 29 0.62 -3.21 22.48
C LEU A 29 0.58 -4.64 23.02
N THR A 30 1.35 -5.57 22.44
CA THR A 30 1.38 -6.98 22.86
C THR A 30 2.47 -7.27 23.89
N ASN A 31 3.40 -6.34 24.15
CA ASN A 31 4.63 -6.58 24.92
C ASN A 31 5.43 -7.77 24.37
N SER A 32 5.36 -8.00 23.07
CA SER A 32 6.08 -9.09 22.40
C SER A 32 7.52 -8.65 22.07
N PRO A 33 8.51 -9.56 22.15
CA PRO A 33 9.85 -9.28 21.65
C PRO A 33 9.87 -9.26 20.12
N PHE A 34 10.85 -8.53 19.54
CA PHE A 34 11.02 -8.48 18.08
C PHE A 34 11.27 -9.86 17.45
N SER A 35 11.85 -10.80 18.21
CA SER A 35 12.05 -12.19 17.78
C SER A 35 10.75 -12.87 17.35
N TYR A 36 9.58 -12.37 17.78
CA TYR A 36 8.28 -12.86 17.31
C TYR A 36 8.10 -12.84 15.78
N PHE A 37 8.70 -11.87 15.09
CA PHE A 37 8.61 -11.77 13.63
C PHE A 37 9.75 -12.49 12.90
N VAL A 38 10.73 -12.97 13.64
CA VAL A 38 11.91 -13.63 13.11
C VAL A 38 11.65 -15.12 13.18
N ASP A 39 11.68 -15.78 12.03
CA ASP A 39 11.58 -17.24 11.97
C ASP A 39 12.74 -17.88 12.74
N GLU A 40 12.43 -18.65 13.77
CA GLU A 40 13.41 -19.34 14.60
C GLU A 40 14.11 -20.48 13.85
N GLU A 41 13.42 -21.13 12.90
CA GLU A 41 13.95 -22.32 12.22
C GLU A 41 15.10 -22.01 11.26
N THR A 42 15.08 -20.84 10.61
CA THR A 42 16.17 -20.37 9.74
C THR A 42 16.99 -19.23 10.33
N GLY A 43 16.84 -18.97 11.63
CA GLY A 43 17.51 -17.85 12.30
C GLY A 43 17.18 -16.49 11.67
N GLY A 44 15.97 -16.35 11.11
CA GLY A 44 15.46 -15.11 10.52
C GLY A 44 15.70 -14.92 9.04
N PHE A 45 16.36 -15.86 8.35
CA PHE A 45 16.65 -15.73 6.93
C PHE A 45 15.39 -15.62 6.08
N ILE A 46 14.40 -16.48 6.31
CA ILE A 46 13.13 -16.46 5.56
C ILE A 46 12.37 -15.15 5.81
N SER A 47 12.24 -14.72 7.07
CA SER A 47 11.60 -13.44 7.41
C SER A 47 12.28 -12.25 6.74
N GLY A 48 13.62 -12.23 6.72
CA GLY A 48 14.40 -11.17 6.05
C GLY A 48 14.23 -11.20 4.53
N ALA A 49 14.29 -12.37 3.91
CA ALA A 49 14.09 -12.53 2.47
C ALA A 49 12.67 -12.12 2.05
N PHE A 50 11.66 -12.48 2.84
CA PHE A 50 10.28 -12.06 2.61
C PHE A 50 10.12 -10.54 2.72
N PHE A 51 10.70 -9.93 3.76
CA PHE A 51 10.68 -8.47 3.92
C PHE A 51 11.32 -7.74 2.73
N LEU A 52 12.49 -8.20 2.28
CA LEU A 52 13.18 -7.63 1.12
C LEU A 52 12.40 -7.85 -0.18
N GLY A 53 11.91 -9.06 -0.41
CA GLY A 53 11.10 -9.39 -1.59
C GLY A 53 9.84 -8.52 -1.64
N TRP A 54 9.18 -8.33 -0.50
CA TRP A 54 8.01 -7.47 -0.40
C TRP A 54 8.34 -6.00 -0.62
N ALA A 55 9.46 -5.49 -0.10
CA ALA A 55 9.93 -4.14 -0.37
C ALA A 55 10.20 -3.91 -1.87
N LEU A 56 10.77 -4.90 -2.56
CA LEU A 56 11.00 -4.85 -4.00
C LEU A 56 9.70 -4.85 -4.81
N VAL A 57 8.66 -5.56 -4.36
CA VAL A 57 7.32 -5.47 -4.98
C VAL A 57 6.80 -4.03 -4.91
N TRP A 58 6.92 -3.36 -3.76
CA TRP A 58 6.49 -1.96 -3.61
C TRP A 58 7.34 -0.96 -4.39
N PHE A 59 8.63 -1.24 -4.56
CA PHE A 59 9.47 -0.52 -5.52
C PHE A 59 8.95 -0.68 -6.95
N GLY A 60 8.66 -1.92 -7.36
CA GLY A 60 8.12 -2.26 -8.67
C GLY A 60 6.79 -1.56 -8.95
N ILE A 61 5.85 -1.62 -8.00
CA ILE A 61 4.57 -0.90 -8.04
C ILE A 61 4.81 0.60 -8.23
N GLY A 62 5.61 1.23 -7.37
CA GLY A 62 5.87 2.67 -7.46
C GLY A 62 6.50 3.10 -8.79
N ARG A 63 7.42 2.29 -9.32
CA ARG A 63 8.04 2.53 -10.63
C ARG A 63 7.02 2.35 -11.77
N HIS A 64 6.28 1.25 -11.77
CA HIS A 64 5.29 0.93 -12.81
C HIS A 64 4.20 1.99 -12.90
N TYR A 65 3.58 2.33 -11.77
CA TYR A 65 2.57 3.38 -11.71
C TYR A 65 3.11 4.74 -12.12
N SER A 66 4.39 5.05 -11.83
CA SER A 66 4.99 6.30 -12.29
C SER A 66 5.19 6.36 -13.81
N ILE A 67 5.51 5.25 -14.46
CA ILE A 67 5.68 5.18 -15.93
C ILE A 67 4.30 5.27 -16.60
N ASP A 68 3.37 4.47 -16.11
CA ASP A 68 1.99 4.40 -16.61
C ASP A 68 1.28 5.76 -16.50
N TYR A 69 1.50 6.47 -15.38
CA TYR A 69 1.01 7.83 -15.17
C TYR A 69 1.50 8.80 -16.25
N GLU A 70 2.80 8.79 -16.58
CA GLU A 70 3.34 9.73 -17.57
C GLU A 70 2.88 9.40 -18.98
N ALA A 71 2.85 8.10 -19.35
CA ALA A 71 2.37 7.66 -20.64
C ALA A 71 0.91 8.10 -20.88
N LYS A 72 0.03 7.85 -19.90
CA LYS A 72 -1.39 8.21 -20.01
C LYS A 72 -1.63 9.70 -19.94
N LYS A 73 -0.86 10.44 -19.15
CA LYS A 73 -0.90 11.90 -19.13
C LYS A 73 -0.51 12.49 -20.48
N HIS A 74 0.53 11.97 -21.12
CA HIS A 74 0.97 12.44 -22.44
C HIS A 74 -0.11 12.24 -23.50
N ILE A 75 -0.66 11.02 -23.60
CA ILE A 75 -1.73 10.67 -24.54
C ILE A 75 -2.98 11.54 -24.32
N PHE A 76 -3.32 11.83 -23.06
CA PHE A 76 -4.49 12.65 -22.77
C PHE A 76 -4.32 14.12 -23.19
N ILE A 77 -3.12 14.69 -23.00
CA ILE A 77 -2.80 16.06 -23.44
C ILE A 77 -2.82 16.15 -24.97
N GLU A 78 -2.29 15.14 -25.64
CA GLU A 78 -2.26 15.07 -27.11
C GLU A 78 -3.67 14.96 -27.72
N ASN A 79 -4.55 14.18 -27.09
CA ASN A 79 -5.93 14.01 -27.56
C ASN A 79 -6.88 15.17 -27.19
N HIS A 80 -6.47 16.10 -26.33
CA HIS A 80 -7.30 17.22 -25.88
C HIS A 80 -6.51 18.53 -25.92
N GLU A 81 -6.25 19.02 -27.13
CA GLU A 81 -5.66 20.34 -27.34
C GLU A 81 -6.60 21.44 -26.78
N GLY A 82 -6.05 22.31 -25.91
CA GLY A 82 -6.76 23.47 -25.37
C GLY A 82 -7.24 23.35 -23.91
N ILE A 83 -7.09 22.20 -23.26
CA ILE A 83 -7.40 22.06 -21.83
C ILE A 83 -6.26 22.62 -20.97
N ASP A 84 -6.59 23.39 -19.94
CA ASP A 84 -5.61 23.92 -19.00
C ASP A 84 -4.83 22.79 -18.29
N ARG A 85 -3.50 22.85 -18.40
CA ARG A 85 -2.58 21.84 -17.84
C ARG A 85 -2.75 21.67 -16.33
N SER A 86 -3.14 22.74 -15.60
CA SER A 86 -3.32 22.66 -14.15
C SER A 86 -4.52 21.80 -13.75
N VAL A 87 -5.60 21.85 -14.55
CA VAL A 87 -6.81 21.04 -14.36
C VAL A 87 -6.52 19.57 -14.67
N VAL A 88 -5.79 19.31 -15.76
CA VAL A 88 -5.34 17.96 -16.14
C VAL A 88 -4.48 17.36 -15.03
N ASP A 89 -3.49 18.09 -14.53
CA ASP A 89 -2.59 17.60 -13.48
C ASP A 89 -3.33 17.25 -12.18
N LYS A 90 -4.31 18.06 -11.81
CA LYS A 90 -5.12 17.81 -10.61
C LYS A 90 -6.00 16.56 -10.79
N ALA A 91 -6.61 16.39 -11.96
CA ALA A 91 -7.44 15.23 -12.26
C ALA A 91 -6.61 13.93 -12.32
N PHE A 92 -5.47 13.95 -13.02
CA PHE A 92 -4.56 12.82 -13.11
C PHE A 92 -3.97 12.44 -11.75
N ARG A 93 -3.52 13.42 -10.96
CA ARG A 93 -3.02 13.16 -9.60
C ARG A 93 -4.09 12.49 -8.74
N LYS A 94 -5.33 12.97 -8.83
CA LYS A 94 -6.47 12.41 -8.10
C LYS A 94 -6.77 10.97 -8.52
N ALA A 95 -6.72 10.68 -9.83
CA ALA A 95 -6.92 9.34 -10.36
C ALA A 95 -5.78 8.39 -9.96
N TYR A 96 -4.53 8.87 -9.96
CA TYR A 96 -3.35 8.13 -9.48
C TYR A 96 -3.49 7.70 -8.02
N PHE A 97 -3.80 8.65 -7.11
CA PHE A 97 -4.02 8.34 -5.70
C PHE A 97 -5.21 7.41 -5.49
N SER A 98 -6.24 7.51 -6.34
CA SER A 98 -7.39 6.61 -6.32
C SER A 98 -6.96 5.16 -6.59
N SER A 99 -6.16 4.92 -7.65
CA SER A 99 -5.66 3.58 -7.97
C SER A 99 -4.77 3.01 -6.87
N VAL A 100 -3.88 3.82 -6.29
CA VAL A 100 -3.06 3.40 -5.14
C VAL A 100 -3.94 3.06 -3.93
N ALA A 101 -4.94 3.88 -3.63
CA ALA A 101 -5.88 3.62 -2.53
C ALA A 101 -6.65 2.31 -2.73
N LYS A 102 -7.03 1.96 -3.97
CA LYS A 102 -7.63 0.65 -4.29
C LYS A 102 -6.69 -0.50 -3.94
N VAL A 103 -5.42 -0.42 -4.36
CA VAL A 103 -4.42 -1.46 -4.06
C VAL A 103 -4.25 -1.60 -2.55
N LEU A 104 -4.08 -0.48 -1.83
CA LEU A 104 -3.96 -0.50 -0.37
C LEU A 104 -5.22 -1.06 0.31
N ALA A 105 -6.42 -0.71 -0.17
CA ALA A 105 -7.66 -1.25 0.38
C ALA A 105 -7.74 -2.77 0.27
N ILE A 106 -7.34 -3.32 -0.88
CA ILE A 106 -7.27 -4.77 -1.11
C ILE A 106 -6.22 -5.42 -0.18
N VAL A 107 -5.04 -4.81 -0.07
CA VAL A 107 -3.99 -5.31 0.84
C VAL A 107 -4.49 -5.35 2.27
N CYS A 108 -5.06 -4.26 2.80
CA CYS A 108 -5.63 -4.23 4.14
C CYS A 108 -6.75 -5.26 4.33
N PHE A 109 -7.60 -5.47 3.32
CA PHE A 109 -8.67 -6.46 3.36
C PHE A 109 -8.13 -7.89 3.44
N ILE A 110 -7.15 -8.25 2.60
CA ILE A 110 -6.51 -9.57 2.59
C ILE A 110 -5.68 -9.80 3.86
N SER A 111 -5.11 -8.75 4.44
CA SER A 111 -4.38 -8.86 5.71
C SER A 111 -5.27 -9.34 6.87
N VAL A 112 -6.59 -9.11 6.85
CA VAL A 112 -7.50 -9.55 7.91
C VAL A 112 -7.55 -11.08 8.05
N PRO A 113 -7.92 -11.88 7.02
CA PRO A 113 -7.93 -13.34 7.14
C PRO A 113 -6.53 -13.90 7.39
N CYS A 114 -5.47 -13.30 6.82
CA CYS A 114 -4.10 -13.71 7.11
C CYS A 114 -3.73 -13.49 8.58
N TYR A 115 -4.11 -12.36 9.17
CA TYR A 115 -3.88 -12.09 10.58
C TYR A 115 -4.61 -13.09 11.47
N VAL A 116 -5.90 -13.34 11.19
CA VAL A 116 -6.73 -14.29 11.94
C VAL A 116 -6.13 -15.69 11.88
N ALA A 117 -5.78 -16.18 10.68
CA ALA A 117 -5.22 -17.52 10.50
C ALA A 117 -3.87 -17.70 11.22
N ALA A 118 -3.05 -16.64 11.27
CA ALA A 118 -1.72 -16.72 11.88
C ALA A 118 -1.72 -16.52 13.40
N ASN A 119 -2.61 -15.67 13.94
CA ASN A 119 -2.50 -15.19 15.32
C ASN A 119 -3.67 -15.60 16.23
N VAL A 120 -4.87 -15.88 15.69
CA VAL A 120 -6.05 -16.19 16.52
C VAL A 120 -6.16 -17.70 16.70
N LYS A 121 -5.75 -18.19 17.87
CA LYS A 121 -5.92 -19.59 18.29
C LYS A 121 -7.08 -19.70 19.27
N GLY A 122 -8.30 -19.92 18.76
CA GLY A 122 -9.52 -20.03 19.56
C GLY A 122 -10.32 -18.73 19.57
N GLU A 123 -10.70 -18.25 20.76
CA GLU A 123 -11.47 -17.01 20.89
C GLU A 123 -10.59 -15.77 20.67
N PRO A 124 -11.03 -14.80 19.85
CA PRO A 124 -10.27 -13.59 19.59
C PRO A 124 -10.17 -12.73 20.86
N SER A 125 -8.95 -12.31 21.19
CA SER A 125 -8.73 -11.38 22.29
C SER A 125 -9.17 -9.97 21.91
N PHE A 126 -9.32 -9.08 22.90
CA PHE A 126 -9.60 -7.66 22.64
C PHE A 126 -8.56 -7.01 21.72
N LYS A 127 -7.28 -7.41 21.81
CA LYS A 127 -6.20 -6.91 20.95
C LYS A 127 -6.38 -7.33 19.49
N ASP A 128 -6.81 -8.57 19.26
CA ASP A 128 -7.11 -9.08 17.93
C ASP A 128 -8.26 -8.32 17.30
N CYS A 129 -9.33 -8.09 18.06
CA CYS A 129 -10.48 -7.29 17.63
C CYS A 129 -10.08 -5.86 17.25
N MET A 130 -9.18 -5.22 18.02
CA MET A 130 -8.67 -3.88 17.68
C MET A 130 -7.89 -3.88 16.37
N LEU A 131 -6.97 -4.82 16.17
CA LEU A 131 -6.14 -4.90 14.96
C LEU A 131 -6.98 -5.21 13.72
N ILE A 132 -7.87 -6.20 13.82
CA ILE A 132 -8.82 -6.55 12.76
C ILE A 132 -9.72 -5.36 12.44
N GLY A 133 -10.25 -4.68 13.47
CA GLY A 133 -11.06 -3.47 13.31
C GLY A 133 -10.33 -2.34 12.59
N MET A 134 -9.08 -2.06 12.97
CA MET A 134 -8.25 -1.05 12.32
C MET A 134 -7.96 -1.37 10.85
N LEU A 135 -7.64 -2.63 10.53
CA LEU A 135 -7.41 -3.06 9.14
C LEU A 135 -8.67 -2.96 8.29
N MET A 136 -9.83 -3.36 8.83
CA MET A 136 -11.11 -3.23 8.13
C MET A 136 -11.50 -1.77 7.91
N LEU A 137 -11.37 -0.92 8.94
CA LEU A 137 -11.64 0.51 8.82
C LEU A 137 -10.73 1.18 7.79
N ALA A 138 -9.42 0.87 7.81
CA ALA A 138 -8.49 1.36 6.82
C ALA A 138 -8.89 0.93 5.40
N SER A 139 -9.25 -0.35 5.22
CA SER A 139 -9.72 -0.87 3.93
C SER A 139 -10.97 -0.13 3.43
N ILE A 140 -11.96 0.08 4.29
CA ILE A 140 -13.20 0.80 3.95
C ILE A 140 -12.92 2.24 3.56
N VAL A 141 -12.12 2.97 4.35
CA VAL A 141 -11.79 4.39 4.09
C VAL A 141 -11.03 4.51 2.77
N LEU A 142 -10.05 3.64 2.52
CA LEU A 142 -9.28 3.62 1.28
C LEU A 142 -10.15 3.27 0.07
N TYR A 143 -11.05 2.30 0.22
CA TYR A 143 -11.97 1.92 -0.85
C TYR A 143 -13.01 3.02 -1.13
N ALA A 144 -13.51 3.69 -0.11
CA ALA A 144 -14.41 4.83 -0.25
C ALA A 144 -13.71 6.00 -0.95
N TYR A 145 -12.44 6.27 -0.60
CA TYR A 145 -11.61 7.25 -1.32
C TYR A 145 -11.45 6.87 -2.79
N TYR A 146 -11.12 5.60 -3.08
CA TYR A 146 -11.05 5.10 -4.46
C TYR A 146 -12.37 5.33 -5.20
N LYS A 147 -13.50 4.90 -4.64
CA LYS A 147 -14.82 5.01 -5.28
C LYS A 147 -15.22 6.46 -5.54
N ARG A 148 -14.94 7.38 -4.61
CA ARG A 148 -15.25 8.81 -4.73
C ARG A 148 -14.37 9.52 -5.77
N ASN A 149 -13.12 9.08 -5.91
CA ASN A 149 -12.12 9.75 -6.74
C ASN A 149 -11.81 8.98 -8.03
N ARG A 150 -12.51 7.87 -8.29
CA ARG A 150 -12.51 7.19 -9.57
C ARG A 150 -13.07 8.17 -10.61
N ALA A 151 -12.18 8.72 -11.43
CA ALA A 151 -12.57 9.60 -12.52
C ALA A 151 -13.40 8.78 -13.52
N ALA A 152 -14.71 9.03 -13.57
CA ALA A 152 -15.54 8.60 -14.69
C ALA A 152 -15.04 9.34 -15.94
N GLY A 153 -14.16 8.70 -16.71
CA GLY A 153 -13.59 9.27 -17.94
C GLY A 153 -12.06 9.28 -18.04
N VAL A 154 -11.33 9.04 -16.95
CA VAL A 154 -9.87 8.80 -17.00
C VAL A 154 -9.63 7.37 -16.57
N THR A 155 -9.70 6.46 -17.53
CA THR A 155 -9.22 5.08 -17.35
C THR A 155 -7.70 5.10 -17.31
N LEU A 156 -7.14 5.06 -16.09
CA LEU A 156 -5.84 4.45 -15.84
C LEU A 156 -6.04 2.94 -15.95
#